data_AF-A0A9P6DBG7-F1
#
_entry.id   AF-A0A9P6DBG7-F1
#
_cell.length_a   1.000
_cell.length_b   1.000
_cell.length_c   1.000
_cell.angle_alpha   90.00
_cell.angle_beta   90.00
_cell.angle_gamma   90.00
#
_symmetry.space_group_name_H-M   'P 1'
#
loop_
_entity.id
_entity.type
_entity.pdbx_description
1 polymer ?
#
loop_
_entity_poly.entity_id
_entity_poly.type
_entity_poly.pdbx_seq_one_letter_code
_entity_poly.pdbx_strand_id
1 'polypeptide(L)' 'MRVMFLPPYSPDYNPIELVFSAIKSFVRRHQVLGRQDFTIDNDDAYMYTHLFDAAYSITANDALGFFYKCGYV' A
#
# COMPACT_ATOMS: atom_id res chain seq x y z
N MET A 1 25.49 -0.94 -6.86
CA MET A 1 24.01 -1.07 -6.84
C MET A 1 23.64 -2.36 -7.56
N ARG A 2 22.86 -3.25 -6.93
CA ARG A 2 22.39 -4.51 -7.56
C ARG A 2 20.92 -4.33 -7.92
N VAL A 3 20.56 -4.67 -9.15
CA VAL A 3 19.17 -4.63 -9.65
C VAL A 3 18.67 -6.06 -9.77
N MET A 4 17.43 -6.32 -9.34
CA MET A 4 16.72 -7.55 -9.68
C MET A 4 15.81 -7.30 -10.87
N PHE A 5 15.99 -8.06 -11.93
CA PHE A 5 15.13 -8.00 -13.10
C PHE A 5 13.86 -8.81 -12.86
N LEU A 6 12.73 -8.21 -13.18
CA LEU A 6 11.41 -8.83 -13.15
C LEU A 6 10.97 -9.12 -14.59
N PRO A 7 10.37 -10.28 -14.88
CA PRO A 7 9.74 -10.49 -16.17
C PRO A 7 8.61 -9.48 -16.40
N PRO A 8 8.31 -9.11 -17.66
CA PRO A 8 7.19 -8.22 -17.97
C PRO A 8 5.87 -8.72 -17.38
N TYR A 9 5.02 -7.78 -16.95
CA TYR A 9 3.68 -8.06 -16.41
C TYR A 9 3.66 -9.11 -15.29
N SER A 10 4.70 -9.15 -14.44
CA SER A 10 4.79 -10.09 -13.33
C SER A 10 4.64 -9.40 -11.97
N PRO A 11 3.46 -8.82 -11.66
CA PRO A 11 3.21 -8.15 -10.38
C PRO A 11 3.32 -9.12 -9.20
N ASP A 12 3.09 -10.43 -9.43
CA ASP A 12 3.19 -11.47 -8.41
C ASP A 12 4.61 -11.61 -7.82
N TYR A 13 5.63 -11.18 -8.56
CA TYR A 13 7.00 -11.14 -8.09
C TYR A 13 7.39 -9.77 -7.50
N ASN A 14 6.49 -8.79 -7.40
CA ASN A 14 6.82 -7.47 -6.85
C ASN A 14 6.12 -7.23 -5.49
N PRO A 15 6.84 -7.28 -4.35
CA PRO A 15 6.23 -7.24 -3.01
C PRO A 15 5.44 -5.95 -2.74
N ILE A 16 5.77 -4.85 -3.41
CA ILE A 16 5.05 -3.58 -3.24
C ILE A 16 3.59 -3.67 -3.70
N GLU A 17 3.25 -4.60 -4.60
CA GLU A 17 1.86 -4.81 -5.04
C GLU A 17 0.99 -5.35 -3.89
N LEU A 18 1.56 -6.20 -3.04
CA LEU A 18 0.90 -6.70 -1.82
C LEU A 18 0.75 -5.59 -0.78
N VAL A 19 1.77 -4.74 -0.62
CA VAL A 19 1.71 -3.53 0.21
C VAL A 19 0.56 -2.62 -0.22
N PHE A 20 0.46 -2.29 -1.51
CA PHE A 20 -0.64 -1.46 -2.02
C PHE A 20 -2.01 -2.14 -1.86
N SER A 21 -2.08 -3.46 -1.99
CA SER A 21 -3.31 -4.22 -1.73
C SER A 21 -3.76 -4.07 -0.26
N ALA A 22 -2.82 -4.15 0.68
CA ALA A 22 -3.08 -3.95 2.11
C ALA A 22 -3.54 -2.51 2.40
N ILE A 23 -2.83 -1.50 1.87
CA ILE A 23 -3.19 -0.07 2.04
C ILE A 23 -4.59 0.21 1.47
N LYS A 24 -4.90 -0.28 0.26
CA LYS A 24 -6.26 -0.15 -0.33
C LYS A 24 -7.32 -0.80 0.54
N SER A 25 -7.02 -1.96 1.12
CA SER A 25 -7.94 -2.67 2.02
C SER A 25 -8.19 -1.87 3.31
N PHE A 26 -7.15 -1.26 3.87
CA PHE A 26 -7.26 -0.36 5.02
C PHE A 26 -8.13 0.86 4.72
N VAL A 27 -7.83 1.56 3.61
CA VAL A 27 -8.55 2.76 3.16
C VAL A 27 -10.03 2.48 2.97
N ARG A 28 -10.37 1.34 2.32
CA ARG A 28 -11.77 0.92 2.11
C ARG A 28 -12.47 0.59 3.43
N ARG A 29 -11.78 -0.04 4.37
CA ARG A 29 -12.33 -0.41 5.68
C ARG A 29 -12.66 0.80 6.54
N HIS A 30 -11.80 1.81 6.51
CA HIS A 30 -11.95 3.04 7.31
C HIS A 30 -12.68 4.15 6.56
N GLN A 31 -13.14 3.89 5.33
CA GLN A 31 -13.84 4.87 4.47
C GLN A 31 -13.07 6.18 4.32
N VAL A 32 -11.73 6.09 4.26
CA VAL A 32 -10.85 7.26 4.25
C VAL A 32 -11.10 8.17 3.06
N LEU A 33 -11.52 7.63 1.91
CA LEU A 33 -11.75 8.37 0.67
C LEU A 33 -13.26 8.47 0.36
N GLY A 34 -14.00 9.23 1.16
CA GLY A 34 -15.43 9.47 0.96
C GLY A 34 -15.70 10.50 -0.16
N ARG A 35 -16.93 10.52 -0.71
CA ARG A 35 -17.31 11.48 -1.78
C ARG A 35 -17.16 12.96 -1.39
N GLN A 36 -17.15 13.27 -0.10
CA GLN A 36 -17.06 14.64 0.42
C GLN A 36 -15.60 15.14 0.54
N ASP A 37 -14.61 14.24 0.48
CA ASP A 37 -13.21 14.57 0.69
C ASP A 37 -12.51 15.10 -0.57
N PHE A 38 -13.20 15.12 -1.72
CA PHE A 38 -12.64 15.52 -3.02
C PHE A 38 -13.06 16.93 -3.47
N THR A 39 -13.73 17.71 -2.62
CA THR A 39 -14.03 19.10 -2.95
C THR A 39 -12.77 19.94 -2.75
N ILE A 40 -12.36 20.66 -3.80
CA ILE A 40 -11.10 21.43 -3.93
C ILE A 40 -10.87 22.43 -2.77
N ASP A 41 -11.91 22.82 -2.04
CA ASP A 41 -11.84 23.77 -0.92
C ASP A 41 -11.49 23.13 0.43
N ASN A 42 -11.39 21.80 0.54
CA ASN A 42 -11.09 21.10 1.80
C ASN A 42 -9.59 20.89 2.02
N ASP A 43 -9.18 20.91 3.29
CA ASP A 43 -7.83 20.60 3.73
C ASP A 43 -7.52 19.11 3.51
N ASP A 44 -6.66 18.81 2.53
CA ASP A 44 -6.21 17.46 2.19
C ASP A 44 -5.39 16.79 3.32
N ALA A 45 -5.03 17.50 4.40
CA ALA A 45 -4.27 16.96 5.52
C ALA A 45 -4.89 15.68 6.11
N TYR A 46 -6.23 15.59 6.13
CA TYR A 46 -6.93 14.39 6.59
C TYR A 46 -6.59 13.16 5.72
N MET A 47 -6.58 13.33 4.39
CA MET A 47 -6.20 12.28 3.43
C MET A 47 -4.78 11.78 3.67
N TYR A 48 -3.82 12.71 3.73
CA TYR A 48 -2.41 12.37 3.91
C TYR A 48 -2.19 11.64 5.24
N THR A 49 -2.80 12.14 6.33
CA THR A 49 -2.67 11.52 7.66
C THR A 49 -3.15 10.07 7.64
N HIS A 50 -4.32 9.79 7.04
CA HIS A 50 -4.88 8.44 7.01
C HIS A 50 -4.16 7.50 6.03
N LEU A 51 -3.58 8.02 4.96
CA LEU A 51 -2.70 7.25 4.08
C LEU A 51 -1.39 6.88 4.79
N PHE A 52 -0.84 7.79 5.59
CA PHE A 52 0.31 7.49 6.45
C PHE A 52 -0.05 6.44 7.51
N ASP A 53 -1.18 6.56 8.19
CA ASP A 53 -1.65 5.54 9.14
C ASP A 53 -1.77 4.16 8.47
N ALA A 54 -2.33 4.11 7.25
CA ALA A 54 -2.41 2.88 6.47
C ALA A 54 -1.02 2.30 6.16
N ALA A 55 -0.08 3.13 5.72
CA ALA A 55 1.29 2.72 5.41
C ALA A 55 2.05 2.23 6.67
N TYR A 56 1.92 2.95 7.79
CA TYR A 56 2.57 2.61 9.05
C TYR A 56 1.88 1.46 9.81
N SER A 57 0.65 1.09 9.43
CA SER A 57 -0.02 -0.09 9.98
C SER A 57 0.62 -1.41 9.53
N ILE A 58 1.43 -1.39 8.46
CA ILE A 58 2.12 -2.57 7.94
C ILE A 58 3.29 -2.91 8.87
N THR A 59 3.24 -4.09 9.48
CA THR A 59 4.28 -4.55 10.39
C THR A 59 5.45 -5.20 9.65
N ALA A 60 6.58 -5.38 10.35
CA ALA A 60 7.71 -6.14 9.81
C ALA A 60 7.34 -7.60 9.45
N ASN A 61 6.40 -8.21 10.20
CA ASN A 61 5.91 -9.56 9.91
C ASN A 61 5.07 -9.60 8.63
N ASP A 62 4.23 -8.57 8.40
CA ASP A 62 3.48 -8.45 7.15
C ASP A 62 4.42 -8.29 5.96
N ALA A 63 5.41 -7.39 6.08
CA ALA A 63 6.44 -7.17 5.07
C ALA A 63 7.20 -8.46 4.73
N LEU A 64 7.63 -9.22 5.75
CA LEU A 64 8.26 -10.52 5.55
C LEU A 64 7.33 -11.50 4.82
N GLY A 65 6.04 -11.55 5.21
CA GLY A 65 5.03 -12.34 4.51
C GLY A 65 4.87 -11.97 3.03
N PHE A 66 4.99 -10.68 2.68
CA PHE A 66 4.95 -10.24 1.29
C PHE A 66 6.15 -10.76 0.49
N PHE A 67 7.36 -10.72 1.05
CA PHE A 67 8.55 -11.28 0.42
C PHE A 67 8.47 -12.80 0.25
N TYR A 68 7.96 -13.53 1.26
CA TYR A 68 7.70 -14.97 1.15
C TYR A 68 6.71 -15.28 0.01
N LYS A 69 5.62 -14.52 -0.08
CA LYS A 69 4.60 -14.73 -1.12
C LYS A 69 5.15 -14.49 -2.54
N CYS A 70 6.13 -13.61 -2.69
CA CYS A 70 6.83 -13.35 -3.95
C CYS A 70 8.01 -14.32 -4.20
N GLY A 71 8.35 -15.21 -3.27
CA GLY A 71 9.41 -16.20 -3.41
C GLY A 71 10.84 -15.68 -3.19
N TYR A 72 11.01 -14.59 -2.44
CA TYR A 72 12.34 -14.01 -2.15
C TYR A 72 12.99 -14.53 -0.86
N VAL A 73 12.20 -15.12 0.03
CA VAL A 73 12.60 -15.77 1.27
C VAL A 73 11.98 -17.16 1.27
#